data_AF-A0A4R8GSF2-F1
#
_entry.id   AF-A0A4R8GSF2-F1
#
_cell.length_a   1.000
_cell.length_b   1.000
_cell.length_c   1.000
_cell.angle_alpha   90.00
_cell.angle_beta   90.00
_cell.angle_gamma   90.00
#
_symmetry.space_group_name_H-M   'P 1'
#
loop_
_entity.id
_entity.type
_entity.pdbx_description
1 polymer ?
#
loop_
_entity_poly.entity_id
_entity_poly.type
_entity_poly.pdbx_seq_one_letter_code
_entity_poly.pdbx_strand_id
1 'polypeptide(L)'
;MMRVEVQPETKKKRILNQFNIVKDRPILNQIDDRLAKTPLKYFTEFLEKNILSSITNNTVEDVLGRFYGEFIRYSGGDGQSLGVVLTPSHITELFCDLVEIKPTDIIFDPCCGTGAFLIAAMHKMLKEAKPADEDKIKKDQIFGIEVREDMFSIATTNMILRGDGKSNLICDNFLKRSVKDLRKDNYTVGFMNPPYSQAKGKDTAHLSEIHFIKHLLDGMAEEGRCVVIVPQSTMIGKRKEDRQAKKQILKEHTLEGVITLNKETFYGVGTNPCIAVFTAHKAHSKKKYCKFINFEDDGFEINKHIGLVETERAKERKAHLLDCWLHDAPAESKFMVKTQIKDTDEWLHSFYYFNDEIPKEEDFEKVMADYLSFEFDMITHSRGYLFVEDDEDENGA
;
A
#
# COMPACT_ATOMS: atom_id res chain seq x y z
N MET A 1 -24.79 4.86 21.89
CA MET A 1 -23.87 3.92 21.23
C MET A 1 -24.07 2.55 21.86
N MET A 2 -24.53 1.54 21.12
CA MET A 2 -24.45 0.15 21.60
C MET A 2 -22.96 -0.20 21.77
N ARG A 3 -22.58 -0.77 22.91
CA ARG A 3 -21.19 -1.17 23.16
C ARG A 3 -20.81 -2.25 22.15
N VAL A 4 -19.75 -2.01 21.38
CA VAL A 4 -19.15 -3.04 20.51
C VAL A 4 -18.53 -4.09 21.43
N GLU A 5 -18.97 -5.35 21.31
CA GLU A 5 -18.38 -6.46 22.05
C GLU A 5 -17.05 -6.86 21.42
N VAL A 6 -15.95 -6.30 21.93
CA VAL A 6 -14.60 -6.68 21.52
C VAL A 6 -14.31 -8.11 21.97
N GLN A 7 -14.56 -9.08 21.10
CA GLN A 7 -14.25 -10.49 21.29
C GLN A 7 -13.03 -10.86 20.43
N PRO A 8 -12.02 -11.57 20.95
CA PRO A 8 -11.90 -12.15 22.30
C PRO A 8 -11.31 -11.17 23.33
N GLU A 9 -11.61 -11.39 24.63
CA GLU A 9 -11.07 -10.63 25.78
C GLU A 9 -9.53 -10.47 25.78
N THR A 10 -8.79 -11.42 25.19
CA THR A 10 -7.33 -11.33 25.02
C THR A 10 -6.90 -10.15 24.14
N LYS A 11 -7.67 -9.82 23.09
CA LYS A 11 -7.42 -8.65 22.21
C LYS A 11 -7.66 -7.35 22.98
N LYS A 12 -8.79 -7.28 23.69
CA LYS A 12 -9.15 -6.16 24.55
C LYS A 12 -8.07 -5.88 25.60
N LYS A 13 -7.55 -6.91 26.25
CA LYS A 13 -6.44 -6.77 27.22
C LYS A 13 -5.17 -6.21 26.58
N ARG A 14 -4.78 -6.69 25.38
CA ARG A 14 -3.61 -6.16 24.64
C ARG A 14 -3.78 -4.68 24.31
N ILE A 15 -4.94 -4.26 23.81
CA ILE A 15 -5.24 -2.86 23.50
C ILE A 15 -5.19 -2.03 24.77
N LEU A 16 -5.89 -2.44 25.83
CA LEU A 16 -5.93 -1.72 27.11
C LEU A 16 -4.54 -1.56 27.74
N ASN A 17 -3.65 -2.54 27.57
CA ASN A 17 -2.29 -2.44 28.07
C ASN A 17 -1.52 -1.25 27.46
N GLN A 18 -1.76 -0.92 26.18
CA GLN A 18 -1.15 0.26 25.54
C GLN A 18 -1.62 1.57 26.18
N PHE A 19 -2.84 1.58 26.75
CA PHE A 19 -3.40 2.75 27.42
C PHE A 19 -3.04 2.85 28.91
N ASN A 20 -2.36 1.85 29.50
CA ASN A 20 -1.95 1.91 30.90
C ASN A 20 -1.05 3.11 31.18
N ILE A 21 -0.19 3.49 30.23
CA ILE A 21 0.61 4.71 30.37
C ILE A 21 -0.26 5.97 30.52
N VAL A 22 -1.37 6.07 29.79
CA VAL A 22 -2.29 7.22 29.91
C VAL A 22 -3.01 7.20 31.27
N LYS A 23 -3.43 6.01 31.70
CA LYS A 23 -4.15 5.80 32.96
C LYS A 23 -3.28 6.06 34.19
N ASP A 24 -2.03 5.61 34.17
CA ASP A 24 -1.17 5.57 35.36
C ASP A 24 -0.27 6.81 35.48
N ARG A 25 -0.25 7.71 34.47
CA ARG A 25 0.52 8.96 34.52
C ARG A 25 -0.17 9.97 35.45
N PRO A 26 0.48 10.38 36.57
CA PRO A 26 -0.13 11.32 37.51
C PRO A 26 -0.45 12.67 36.88
N ILE A 27 0.44 13.17 36.02
CA ILE A 27 0.28 14.47 35.37
C ILE A 27 -0.98 14.57 34.48
N LEU A 28 -1.46 13.44 33.94
CA LEU A 28 -2.69 13.41 33.14
C LEU A 28 -3.96 13.32 33.99
N ASN A 29 -3.82 12.86 35.24
CA ASN A 29 -4.92 12.55 36.16
C ASN A 29 -5.03 13.52 37.35
N GLN A 30 -4.09 14.45 37.49
CA GLN A 30 -4.17 15.56 38.44
C GLN A 30 -4.91 16.74 37.80
N ILE A 31 -5.62 17.51 38.63
CA ILE A 31 -6.30 18.72 38.15
C ILE A 31 -5.24 19.73 37.75
N ASP A 32 -5.35 20.25 36.53
CA ASP A 32 -4.56 21.36 36.06
C ASP A 32 -5.28 22.68 36.37
N ASP A 33 -4.60 23.61 37.02
CA ASP A 33 -5.17 24.89 37.49
C ASP A 33 -5.68 25.76 36.34
N ARG A 34 -5.10 25.64 35.14
CA ARG A 34 -5.50 26.41 33.96
C ARG A 34 -6.73 25.82 33.29
N LEU A 35 -6.85 24.49 33.29
CA LEU A 35 -7.98 23.77 32.68
C LEU A 35 -9.18 23.62 33.62
N ALA A 36 -8.98 23.80 34.94
CA ALA A 36 -9.94 23.52 36.00
C ALA A 36 -10.48 22.07 36.00
N LYS A 37 -9.74 21.16 35.36
CA LYS A 37 -10.02 19.73 35.23
C LYS A 37 -8.72 18.98 34.94
N THR A 38 -8.76 17.65 34.98
CA THR A 38 -7.58 16.87 34.60
C THR A 38 -7.33 16.99 33.09
N PRO A 39 -6.06 17.03 32.63
CA PRO A 39 -5.74 17.03 31.20
C PRO A 39 -6.41 15.87 30.45
N LEU A 40 -6.47 14.67 31.05
CA LEU A 40 -7.14 13.52 30.45
C LEU A 40 -8.63 13.79 30.19
N LYS A 41 -9.35 14.38 31.15
CA LYS A 41 -10.76 14.73 30.97
C LYS A 41 -10.93 15.79 29.89
N TYR A 42 -10.09 16.82 29.90
CA TYR A 42 -10.12 17.89 28.89
C TYR A 42 -9.98 17.35 27.47
N PHE A 43 -8.93 16.56 27.20
CA PHE A 43 -8.70 16.01 25.87
C PHE A 43 -9.79 15.01 25.48
N THR A 44 -10.31 14.22 26.43
CA THR A 44 -11.43 13.30 26.16
C THR A 44 -12.68 14.06 25.70
N GLU A 45 -13.08 15.11 26.41
CA GLU A 45 -14.22 15.97 26.03
C GLU A 45 -13.97 16.66 24.68
N PHE A 46 -12.74 17.09 24.40
CA PHE A 46 -12.37 17.69 23.13
C PHE A 46 -12.53 16.70 21.96
N LEU A 47 -12.01 15.48 22.11
CA LEU A 47 -12.10 14.42 21.10
C LEU A 47 -13.56 14.01 20.88
N GLU A 48 -14.33 13.83 21.95
CA GLU A 48 -15.75 13.50 21.89
C GLU A 48 -16.55 14.56 21.13
N LYS A 49 -16.32 15.84 21.45
CA LYS A 49 -17.06 16.96 20.84
C LYS A 49 -16.68 17.22 19.39
N ASN A 50 -15.39 17.16 19.05
CA ASN A 50 -14.89 17.68 17.77
C ASN A 50 -14.51 16.59 16.76
N ILE A 51 -14.23 15.37 17.20
CA ILE A 51 -13.59 14.34 16.35
C ILE A 51 -14.38 13.04 16.29
N LEU A 52 -15.04 12.63 17.39
CA LEU A 52 -15.67 11.31 17.49
C LEU A 52 -16.68 11.07 16.36
N SER A 53 -17.54 12.05 16.06
CA SER A 53 -18.50 11.93 14.96
C SER A 53 -17.83 11.68 13.61
N SER A 54 -16.72 12.36 13.31
CA SER A 54 -15.94 12.18 12.08
C SER A 54 -15.33 10.79 11.96
N ILE A 55 -14.96 10.15 13.08
CA ILE A 55 -14.42 8.79 13.11
C ILE A 55 -15.53 7.74 13.03
N THR A 56 -16.64 7.96 13.74
CA THR A 56 -17.72 6.95 13.87
C THR A 56 -18.68 6.97 12.71
N ASN A 57 -18.77 8.08 11.98
CA ASN A 57 -19.49 8.11 10.71
C ASN A 57 -18.79 7.15 9.74
N ASN A 58 -19.56 6.33 9.02
CA ASN A 58 -19.04 5.37 8.05
C ASN A 58 -18.42 6.12 6.87
N THR A 59 -17.17 6.55 7.03
CA THR A 59 -16.34 7.29 6.08
C THR A 59 -15.18 6.41 5.66
N VAL A 60 -14.70 6.57 4.43
CA VAL A 60 -13.52 5.84 3.92
C VAL A 60 -12.24 6.27 4.66
N GLU A 61 -12.23 7.47 5.21
CA GLU A 61 -11.03 8.14 5.72
C GLU A 61 -10.40 7.44 6.93
N ASP A 62 -9.12 7.10 6.86
CA ASP A 62 -8.37 6.62 8.03
C ASP A 62 -7.93 7.79 8.93
N VAL A 63 -8.87 8.29 9.74
CA VAL A 63 -8.65 9.45 10.62
C VAL A 63 -7.55 9.17 11.64
N LEU A 64 -7.53 8.00 12.30
CA LEU A 64 -6.50 7.70 13.30
C LEU A 64 -5.13 7.48 12.66
N GLY A 65 -5.07 6.85 11.47
CA GLY A 65 -3.83 6.73 10.70
C GLY A 65 -3.29 8.08 10.29
N ARG A 66 -4.15 9.03 9.88
CA ARG A 66 -3.72 10.41 9.60
C ARG A 66 -3.18 11.13 10.83
N PHE A 67 -3.84 11.01 11.99
CA PHE A 67 -3.29 11.54 13.23
C PHE A 67 -1.92 10.93 13.52
N TYR A 68 -1.78 9.60 13.40
CA TYR A 68 -0.51 8.93 13.59
C TYR A 68 0.58 9.48 12.65
N GLY A 69 0.29 9.58 11.35
CA GLY A 69 1.24 10.12 10.36
C GLY A 69 1.65 11.56 10.67
N GLU A 70 0.70 12.40 11.10
CA GLU A 70 0.97 13.78 11.50
C GLU A 70 1.86 13.86 12.75
N PHE A 71 1.60 13.02 13.77
CA PHE A 71 2.44 12.95 14.97
C PHE A 71 3.88 12.54 14.65
N ILE A 72 4.06 11.59 13.74
CA ILE A 72 5.40 11.19 13.27
C ILE A 72 6.11 12.36 12.60
N ARG A 73 5.41 13.10 11.71
CA ARG A 73 5.95 14.28 11.04
C ARG A 73 6.44 15.35 12.03
N TYR A 74 5.68 15.62 13.09
CA TYR A 74 6.06 16.57 14.14
C TYR A 74 7.19 16.09 15.06
N SER A 75 7.37 14.77 15.20
CA SER A 75 8.41 14.20 16.07
C SER A 75 9.85 14.39 15.54
N GLY A 76 10.01 15.01 14.35
CA GLY A 76 11.30 15.22 13.71
C GLY A 76 11.90 13.96 13.09
N GLY A 77 11.18 12.84 13.14
CA GLY A 77 11.50 11.63 12.39
C GLY A 77 11.06 11.78 10.93
N ASP A 78 11.88 11.27 10.02
CA ASP A 78 11.61 11.17 8.59
C ASP A 78 10.48 10.19 8.22
N GLY A 79 9.85 9.52 9.20
CA GLY A 79 8.88 8.44 8.99
C GLY A 79 9.50 7.17 8.38
N GLN A 80 10.54 7.31 7.56
CA GLN A 80 11.39 6.25 7.01
C GLN A 80 12.03 5.41 8.12
N SER A 81 12.51 6.02 9.20
CA SER A 81 13.11 5.32 10.35
C SER A 81 12.14 4.36 11.06
N LEU A 82 10.82 4.54 10.91
CA LEU A 82 9.80 3.66 11.48
C LEU A 82 9.28 2.61 10.50
N GLY A 83 9.64 2.68 9.21
CA GLY A 83 9.28 1.69 8.19
C GLY A 83 7.77 1.54 7.93
N VAL A 84 6.96 2.56 8.24
CA VAL A 84 5.49 2.53 8.06
C VAL A 84 5.13 3.50 6.96
N VAL A 85 4.65 2.94 5.85
CA VAL A 85 4.13 3.72 4.73
C VAL A 85 2.61 3.66 4.82
N LEU A 86 1.98 4.76 5.25
CA LEU A 86 0.52 4.86 5.24
C LEU A 86 0.03 4.97 3.80
N THR A 87 -0.97 4.17 3.44
CA THR A 87 -1.50 4.14 2.08
C THR A 87 -2.55 5.23 1.90
N PRO A 88 -2.40 6.15 0.91
CA PRO A 88 -3.40 7.18 0.66
C PRO A 88 -4.78 6.62 0.31
N SER A 89 -5.84 7.33 0.69
CA SER A 89 -7.24 6.91 0.47
C SER A 89 -7.54 6.60 -1.00
N HIS A 90 -7.10 7.46 -1.92
CA HIS A 90 -7.32 7.26 -3.37
C HIS A 90 -6.75 5.93 -3.89
N ILE A 91 -5.65 5.42 -3.31
CA ILE A 91 -5.09 4.10 -3.63
C ILE A 91 -5.91 2.98 -3.01
N THR A 92 -6.30 3.11 -1.73
CA THR A 92 -7.13 2.08 -1.06
C THR A 92 -8.50 1.91 -1.73
N GLU A 93 -9.09 3.00 -2.21
CA GLU A 93 -10.33 2.98 -3.00
C GLU A 93 -10.08 2.37 -4.38
N LEU A 94 -8.98 2.75 -5.04
CA LEU A 94 -8.61 2.19 -6.33
C LEU A 94 -8.46 0.66 -6.28
N PHE A 95 -7.88 0.10 -5.22
CA PHE A 95 -7.82 -1.36 -5.02
C PHE A 95 -9.20 -2.01 -5.07
N CYS A 96 -10.17 -1.40 -4.40
CA CYS A 96 -11.55 -1.89 -4.35
C CYS A 96 -12.27 -1.74 -5.70
N ASP A 97 -11.88 -0.76 -6.52
CA ASP A 97 -12.40 -0.57 -7.87
C ASP A 97 -11.80 -1.56 -8.86
N LEU A 98 -10.48 -1.80 -8.81
CA LEU A 98 -9.75 -2.70 -9.70
C LEU A 98 -10.23 -4.15 -9.65
N VAL A 99 -10.78 -4.58 -8.52
CA VAL A 99 -11.35 -5.93 -8.35
C VAL A 99 -12.87 -5.96 -8.44
N GLU A 100 -13.56 -4.83 -8.60
CA GLU A 100 -15.02 -4.75 -8.47
C GLU A 100 -15.50 -5.47 -7.20
N ILE A 101 -15.06 -4.97 -6.03
CA ILE A 101 -15.38 -5.57 -4.73
C ILE A 101 -16.90 -5.72 -4.54
N LYS A 102 -17.34 -6.85 -3.99
CA LYS A 102 -18.76 -7.18 -3.80
C LYS A 102 -19.10 -7.31 -2.32
N PRO A 103 -20.36 -7.05 -1.93
CA PRO A 103 -20.83 -7.33 -0.56
C PRO A 103 -20.65 -8.77 -0.09
N THR A 104 -20.46 -9.73 -1.00
CA THR A 104 -20.24 -11.15 -0.69
C THR A 104 -18.77 -11.51 -0.47
N ASP A 105 -17.83 -10.58 -0.72
CA ASP A 105 -16.41 -10.86 -0.65
C ASP A 105 -15.89 -11.00 0.78
N ILE A 106 -14.90 -11.86 0.97
CA ILE A 106 -14.17 -12.04 2.22
C ILE A 106 -12.78 -11.42 2.03
N ILE A 107 -12.55 -10.31 2.72
CA ILE A 107 -11.39 -9.44 2.55
C ILE A 107 -10.29 -9.83 3.53
N PHE A 108 -9.06 -9.89 3.02
CA PHE A 108 -7.89 -10.18 3.81
C PHE A 108 -6.75 -9.21 3.51
N ASP A 109 -6.23 -8.58 4.56
CA ASP A 109 -5.01 -7.78 4.50
C ASP A 109 -3.96 -8.32 5.49
N PRO A 110 -2.94 -9.06 5.00
CA PRO A 110 -1.94 -9.70 5.87
C PRO A 110 -0.88 -8.75 6.43
N CYS A 111 -0.89 -7.47 6.02
CA CYS A 111 0.04 -6.43 6.48
C CYS A 111 -0.75 -5.14 6.72
N CYS A 112 -1.79 -5.22 7.55
CA CYS A 112 -2.86 -4.24 7.52
C CYS A 112 -2.48 -2.85 8.05
N GLY A 113 -1.37 -2.71 8.77
CA GLY A 113 -0.93 -1.42 9.31
C GLY A 113 -2.03 -0.81 10.18
N THR A 114 -2.54 0.35 9.79
CA THR A 114 -3.65 1.07 10.46
C THR A 114 -5.05 0.61 10.01
N GLY A 115 -5.14 -0.31 9.05
CA GLY A 115 -6.38 -0.90 8.54
C GLY A 115 -7.00 -0.16 7.34
N ALA A 116 -6.29 0.75 6.68
CA ALA A 116 -6.85 1.60 5.64
C ALA A 116 -7.53 0.82 4.48
N PHE A 117 -6.92 -0.26 3.99
CA PHE A 117 -7.55 -1.12 2.97
C PHE A 117 -8.82 -1.79 3.48
N LEU A 118 -8.82 -2.28 4.73
CA LEU A 118 -9.97 -2.93 5.35
C LEU A 118 -11.14 -1.96 5.54
N ILE A 119 -10.84 -0.71 5.91
CA ILE A 119 -11.81 0.37 6.04
C ILE A 119 -12.44 0.70 4.68
N ALA A 120 -11.61 0.91 3.65
CA ALA A 120 -12.07 1.22 2.29
C ALA A 120 -12.95 0.10 1.72
N ALA A 121 -12.51 -1.15 1.89
CA ALA A 121 -13.24 -2.34 1.48
C ALA A 121 -14.61 -2.45 2.18
N MET A 122 -14.61 -2.39 3.52
CA MET A 122 -15.83 -2.46 4.33
C MET A 122 -16.80 -1.34 3.95
N HIS A 123 -16.32 -0.10 3.80
CA HIS A 123 -17.16 1.02 3.40
C HIS A 123 -17.83 0.78 2.05
N LYS A 124 -17.07 0.34 1.03
CA LYS A 124 -17.62 0.09 -0.31
C LYS A 124 -18.60 -1.09 -0.32
N MET A 125 -18.27 -2.17 0.38
CA MET A 125 -19.17 -3.33 0.54
C MET A 125 -20.49 -2.93 1.22
N LEU A 126 -20.45 -2.14 2.29
CA LEU A 126 -21.66 -1.68 3.00
C LEU A 126 -22.52 -0.75 2.14
N LYS A 127 -21.90 0.09 1.31
CA LYS A 127 -22.63 1.00 0.40
C LYS A 127 -23.47 0.24 -0.64
N GLU A 128 -23.01 -0.93 -1.06
CA GLU A 128 -23.69 -1.77 -2.05
C GLU A 128 -24.51 -2.91 -1.42
N ALA A 129 -24.40 -3.12 -0.10
CA ALA A 129 -25.07 -4.18 0.62
C ALA A 129 -26.56 -3.89 0.85
N LYS A 130 -27.34 -4.96 1.00
CA LYS A 130 -28.67 -4.86 1.58
C LYS A 130 -28.53 -4.71 3.10
N PRO A 131 -29.47 -4.02 3.79
CA PRO A 131 -29.41 -3.87 5.25
C PRO A 131 -29.28 -5.18 6.03
N ALA A 132 -29.82 -6.29 5.49
CA ALA A 132 -29.72 -7.61 6.11
C ALA A 132 -28.31 -8.23 6.07
N ASP A 133 -27.45 -7.77 5.15
CA ASP A 133 -26.10 -8.31 4.95
C ASP A 133 -25.02 -7.51 5.72
N GLU A 134 -25.35 -6.31 6.20
CA GLU A 134 -24.38 -5.43 6.88
C GLU A 134 -23.69 -6.09 8.09
N ASP A 135 -24.48 -6.77 8.91
CA ASP A 135 -24.00 -7.41 10.14
C ASP A 135 -23.00 -8.53 9.82
N LYS A 136 -23.26 -9.26 8.73
CA LYS A 136 -22.38 -10.32 8.23
C LYS A 136 -21.07 -9.73 7.68
N ILE A 137 -21.16 -8.67 6.88
CA ILE A 137 -19.98 -7.98 6.33
C ILE A 137 -19.05 -7.55 7.46
N LYS A 138 -19.61 -6.83 8.44
CA LYS A 138 -18.86 -6.32 9.59
C LYS A 138 -18.19 -7.48 10.35
N LYS A 139 -18.97 -8.47 10.78
CA LYS A 139 -18.51 -9.51 11.71
C LYS A 139 -17.62 -10.58 11.09
N ASP A 140 -17.87 -10.96 9.84
CA ASP A 140 -17.37 -12.23 9.29
C ASP A 140 -16.65 -12.11 7.94
N GLN A 141 -16.47 -10.90 7.39
CA GLN A 141 -15.89 -10.71 6.06
C GLN A 141 -14.65 -9.81 6.00
N ILE A 142 -14.22 -9.23 7.12
CA ILE A 142 -13.06 -8.33 7.18
C ILE A 142 -11.99 -8.92 8.10
N PHE A 143 -10.82 -9.26 7.52
CA PHE A 143 -9.72 -9.94 8.21
C PHE A 143 -8.39 -9.24 7.98
N GLY A 144 -7.52 -9.26 8.98
CA GLY A 144 -6.17 -8.73 8.80
C GLY A 144 -5.14 -9.24 9.79
N ILE A 145 -3.87 -9.08 9.44
CA ILE A 145 -2.72 -9.41 10.28
C ILE A 145 -1.79 -8.20 10.33
N GLU A 146 -1.28 -7.92 11.52
CA GLU A 146 -0.26 -6.90 11.73
C GLU A 146 0.77 -7.40 12.75
N VAL A 147 2.06 -7.30 12.42
CA VAL A 147 3.14 -7.81 13.26
C VAL A 147 3.48 -6.85 14.39
N ARG A 148 3.29 -5.54 14.19
CA ARG A 148 3.57 -4.51 15.18
C ARG A 148 2.41 -4.27 16.12
N GLU A 149 2.66 -4.33 17.42
CA GLU A 149 1.61 -4.19 18.44
C GLU A 149 0.96 -2.81 18.47
N ASP A 150 1.71 -1.74 18.19
CA ASP A 150 1.22 -0.37 18.15
C ASP A 150 0.26 -0.16 16.96
N MET A 151 0.67 -0.58 15.76
CA MET A 151 -0.16 -0.54 14.55
C MET A 151 -1.40 -1.40 14.67
N PHE A 152 -1.25 -2.62 15.18
CA PHE A 152 -2.37 -3.50 15.47
C PHE A 152 -3.40 -2.84 16.40
N SER A 153 -2.93 -2.11 17.41
CA SER A 153 -3.80 -1.40 18.36
C SER A 153 -4.54 -0.25 17.68
N ILE A 154 -3.86 0.50 16.79
CA ILE A 154 -4.48 1.55 15.97
C ILE A 154 -5.53 0.96 15.03
N ALA A 155 -5.19 -0.08 14.27
CA ALA A 155 -6.12 -0.76 13.35
C ALA A 155 -7.33 -1.32 14.08
N THR A 156 -7.12 -2.00 15.21
CA THR A 156 -8.24 -2.55 15.97
C THR A 156 -9.14 -1.44 16.52
N THR A 157 -8.56 -0.34 17.01
CA THR A 157 -9.33 0.83 17.46
C THR A 157 -10.11 1.46 16.30
N ASN A 158 -9.48 1.62 15.14
CA ASN A 158 -10.11 2.12 13.92
C ASN A 158 -11.34 1.29 13.55
N MET A 159 -11.19 -0.04 13.48
CA MET A 159 -12.28 -0.93 13.09
C MET A 159 -13.41 -0.95 14.13
N ILE A 160 -13.09 -0.95 15.43
CA ILE A 160 -14.08 -0.89 16.52
C ILE A 160 -14.90 0.41 16.45
N LEU A 161 -14.25 1.56 16.27
CA LEU A 161 -14.95 2.85 16.21
C LEU A 161 -15.91 2.94 15.02
N ARG A 162 -15.66 2.15 13.96
CA ARG A 162 -16.50 2.02 12.78
C ARG A 162 -17.56 0.92 12.89
N GLY A 163 -17.61 0.22 14.01
CA GLY A 163 -18.62 -0.79 14.28
C GLY A 163 -18.46 -2.06 13.43
N ASP A 164 -17.23 -2.48 13.18
CA ASP A 164 -16.91 -3.76 12.52
C ASP A 164 -17.42 -5.00 13.30
N GLY A 165 -17.87 -4.83 14.54
CA GLY A 165 -18.60 -5.84 15.30
C GLY A 165 -17.73 -6.89 15.99
N LYS A 166 -16.63 -7.37 15.38
CA LYS A 166 -15.82 -8.47 15.93
C LYS A 166 -14.30 -8.29 15.80
N SER A 167 -13.83 -7.42 14.91
CA SER A 167 -12.41 -7.21 14.61
C SER A 167 -11.63 -8.50 14.41
N ASN A 168 -11.74 -9.12 13.23
CA ASN A 168 -10.93 -10.30 12.87
C ASN A 168 -9.47 -9.94 12.52
N LEU A 169 -8.89 -9.01 13.28
CA LEU A 169 -7.48 -8.66 13.25
C LEU A 169 -6.68 -9.57 14.18
N ILE A 170 -5.49 -9.95 13.75
CA ILE A 170 -4.55 -10.79 14.50
C ILE A 170 -3.20 -10.07 14.59
N CYS A 171 -2.65 -9.98 15.80
CA CYS A 171 -1.30 -9.47 16.01
C CYS A 171 -0.29 -10.63 15.96
N ASP A 172 0.32 -10.84 14.79
CA ASP A 172 1.18 -11.99 14.50
C ASP A 172 2.05 -11.73 13.26
N ASN A 173 3.05 -12.57 13.02
CA ASN A 173 3.86 -12.52 11.82
C ASN A 173 3.19 -13.32 10.69
N PHE A 174 2.74 -12.62 9.64
CA PHE A 174 2.08 -13.21 8.49
C PHE A 174 2.89 -14.36 7.85
N LEU A 175 4.18 -14.17 7.57
CA LEU A 175 5.02 -15.18 6.92
C LEU A 175 5.25 -16.44 7.79
N LYS A 176 4.97 -16.37 9.09
CA LYS A 176 5.06 -17.53 9.98
C LYS A 176 3.77 -18.35 10.03
N ARG A 177 2.66 -17.84 9.49
CA ARG A 177 1.40 -18.58 9.44
C ARG A 177 1.46 -19.60 8.33
N SER A 178 0.91 -20.79 8.60
CA SER A 178 0.88 -21.82 7.57
C SER A 178 -0.16 -21.48 6.51
N VAL A 179 0.16 -21.72 5.24
CA VAL A 179 -0.79 -21.58 4.12
C VAL A 179 -2.07 -22.39 4.38
N LYS A 180 -1.93 -23.58 4.98
CA LYS A 180 -3.06 -24.44 5.33
C LYS A 180 -4.02 -23.77 6.31
N ASP A 181 -3.51 -22.98 7.25
CA ASP A 181 -4.35 -22.25 8.19
C ASP A 181 -5.04 -21.06 7.53
N LEU A 182 -4.33 -20.30 6.69
CA LEU A 182 -4.91 -19.17 5.94
C LEU A 182 -6.07 -19.62 5.04
N ARG A 183 -5.92 -20.75 4.34
CA ARG A 183 -6.95 -21.27 3.44
C ARG A 183 -8.26 -21.68 4.13
N LYS A 184 -8.30 -21.83 5.46
CA LYS A 184 -9.53 -22.21 6.18
C LYS A 184 -10.60 -21.12 6.12
N ASP A 185 -10.19 -19.86 6.01
CA ASP A 185 -11.08 -18.71 6.07
C ASP A 185 -11.63 -18.32 4.68
N ASN A 186 -11.18 -18.98 3.60
CA ASN A 186 -11.65 -18.80 2.23
C ASN A 186 -11.69 -17.33 1.76
N TYR A 187 -10.61 -16.59 2.01
CA TYR A 187 -10.47 -15.20 1.57
C TYR A 187 -10.63 -15.10 0.04
N THR A 188 -11.58 -14.29 -0.43
CA THR A 188 -11.86 -14.11 -1.86
C THR A 188 -11.15 -12.91 -2.46
N VAL A 189 -10.77 -11.94 -1.63
CA VAL A 189 -10.04 -10.74 -2.04
C VAL A 189 -8.89 -10.46 -1.06
N GLY A 190 -7.69 -10.30 -1.60
CA GLY A 190 -6.48 -10.02 -0.83
C GLY A 190 -5.93 -8.64 -1.17
N PHE A 191 -5.75 -7.76 -0.19
CA PHE A 191 -5.10 -6.47 -0.36
C PHE A 191 -3.80 -6.43 0.43
N MET A 192 -2.74 -5.81 -0.10
CA MET A 192 -1.48 -5.76 0.63
C MET A 192 -0.62 -4.55 0.25
N ASN A 193 -0.07 -3.89 1.26
CA ASN A 193 1.12 -3.07 1.18
C ASN A 193 2.16 -3.65 2.16
N PRO A 194 3.04 -4.57 1.72
CA PRO A 194 3.99 -5.22 2.62
C PRO A 194 5.09 -4.24 3.07
N PRO A 195 5.80 -4.51 4.18
CA PRO A 195 6.94 -3.69 4.58
C PRO A 195 8.04 -3.74 3.51
N TYR A 196 8.51 -2.57 3.07
CA TYR A 196 9.49 -2.48 1.99
C TYR A 196 10.93 -2.74 2.45
N SER A 197 11.77 -3.20 1.51
CA SER A 197 13.23 -3.31 1.63
C SER A 197 13.73 -4.14 2.82
N GLN A 198 12.93 -5.13 3.26
CA GLN A 198 13.32 -6.01 4.37
C GLN A 198 14.40 -7.02 3.98
N ALA A 199 14.50 -7.36 2.69
CA ALA A 199 15.52 -8.25 2.18
C ALA A 199 16.87 -7.53 1.96
N LYS A 200 17.73 -7.50 2.98
CA LYS A 200 19.05 -6.84 2.93
C LYS A 200 20.21 -7.75 2.50
N GLY A 201 20.03 -9.07 2.55
CA GLY A 201 21.05 -10.07 2.19
C GLY A 201 20.45 -11.44 1.89
N LYS A 202 21.30 -12.47 1.82
CA LYS A 202 20.85 -13.85 1.53
C LYS A 202 19.93 -14.40 2.63
N ASP A 203 20.27 -14.17 3.89
CA ASP A 203 19.50 -14.69 5.03
C ASP A 203 18.11 -14.06 5.15
N THR A 204 17.93 -12.85 4.62
CA THR A 204 16.68 -12.09 4.64
C THR A 204 15.98 -12.08 3.27
N ALA A 205 16.44 -12.87 2.29
CA ALA A 205 15.85 -12.90 0.96
C ALA A 205 14.36 -13.29 0.97
N HIS A 206 13.97 -14.17 1.89
CA HIS A 206 12.58 -14.59 2.13
C HIS A 206 11.66 -13.48 2.63
N LEU A 207 12.22 -12.33 3.03
CA LEU A 207 11.47 -11.14 3.44
C LEU A 207 11.26 -10.15 2.29
N SER A 208 11.64 -10.49 1.05
CA SER A 208 11.36 -9.62 -0.09
C SER A 208 9.85 -9.61 -0.39
N GLU A 209 9.38 -8.51 -0.95
CA GLU A 209 7.96 -8.24 -1.17
C GLU A 209 7.32 -9.32 -2.06
N ILE A 210 8.07 -9.88 -3.03
CA ILE A 210 7.57 -10.96 -3.90
C ILE A 210 7.26 -12.26 -3.12
N HIS A 211 7.95 -12.52 -2.01
CA HIS A 211 7.65 -13.67 -1.15
C HIS A 211 6.38 -13.43 -0.32
N PHE A 212 6.13 -12.19 0.12
CA PHE A 212 4.84 -11.82 0.71
C PHE A 212 3.70 -12.01 -0.28
N ILE A 213 3.86 -11.54 -1.52
CA ILE A 213 2.87 -11.72 -2.60
C ILE A 213 2.60 -13.20 -2.82
N LYS A 214 3.65 -14.03 -3.00
CA LYS A 214 3.48 -15.47 -3.19
C LYS A 214 2.74 -16.09 -1.99
N HIS A 215 3.13 -15.77 -0.77
CA HIS A 215 2.51 -16.35 0.42
C HIS A 215 1.03 -15.95 0.58
N LEU A 216 0.68 -14.71 0.23
CA LEU A 216 -0.72 -14.28 0.16
C LEU A 216 -1.47 -15.12 -0.86
N LEU A 217 -0.97 -15.19 -2.10
CA LEU A 217 -1.59 -15.94 -3.18
C LEU A 217 -1.80 -17.42 -2.84
N ASP A 218 -0.83 -18.07 -2.19
CA ASP A 218 -0.93 -19.46 -1.75
C ASP A 218 -2.05 -19.65 -0.70
N GLY A 219 -2.31 -18.62 0.12
CA GLY A 219 -3.25 -18.63 1.23
C GLY A 219 -4.70 -18.24 0.89
N MET A 220 -4.97 -17.83 -0.35
CA MET A 220 -6.30 -17.39 -0.78
C MET A 220 -7.27 -18.54 -1.06
N ALA A 221 -8.55 -18.20 -1.24
CA ALA A 221 -9.52 -19.09 -1.87
C ALA A 221 -9.19 -19.31 -3.36
N GLU A 222 -9.75 -20.38 -3.95
CA GLU A 222 -9.65 -20.61 -5.39
C GLU A 222 -10.21 -19.42 -6.17
N GLU A 223 -9.48 -19.01 -7.21
CA GLU A 223 -9.78 -17.81 -8.00
C GLU A 223 -9.86 -16.50 -7.20
N GLY A 224 -9.26 -16.46 -5.99
CA GLY A 224 -9.18 -15.25 -5.18
C GLY A 224 -8.46 -14.11 -5.92
N ARG A 225 -8.97 -12.88 -5.80
CA ARG A 225 -8.42 -11.70 -6.47
C ARG A 225 -7.48 -10.97 -5.52
N CYS A 226 -6.21 -10.80 -5.89
CA CYS A 226 -5.23 -10.10 -5.05
C CYS A 226 -4.77 -8.82 -5.73
N VAL A 227 -4.70 -7.74 -4.96
CA VAL A 227 -4.13 -6.46 -5.36
C VAL A 227 -3.04 -6.10 -4.37
N VAL A 228 -1.84 -5.82 -4.85
CA VAL A 228 -0.69 -5.52 -4.02
C VAL A 228 0.00 -4.25 -4.51
N ILE A 229 0.41 -3.38 -3.60
CA ILE A 229 1.22 -2.19 -3.91
C ILE A 229 2.62 -2.41 -3.37
N VAL A 230 3.60 -2.28 -4.26
CA VAL A 230 5.01 -2.57 -3.97
C VAL A 230 5.91 -1.65 -4.80
N PRO A 231 7.20 -1.49 -4.46
CA PRO A 231 8.15 -0.81 -5.32
C PRO A 231 8.25 -1.52 -6.68
N GLN A 232 8.44 -0.75 -7.76
CA GLN A 232 8.61 -1.31 -9.11
C GLN A 232 9.75 -2.36 -9.18
N SER A 233 10.78 -2.20 -8.34
CA SER A 233 11.90 -3.14 -8.27
C SER A 233 11.50 -4.58 -7.92
N THR A 234 10.38 -4.78 -7.22
CA THR A 234 9.82 -6.10 -6.90
C THR A 234 9.38 -6.85 -8.17
N MET A 235 8.91 -6.12 -9.19
CA MET A 235 8.37 -6.69 -10.44
C MET A 235 9.46 -7.07 -11.47
N ILE A 236 10.71 -6.68 -11.22
CA ILE A 236 11.85 -6.98 -12.09
C ILE A 236 12.36 -8.41 -11.84
N GLY A 237 12.57 -8.78 -10.56
CA GLY A 237 13.21 -10.05 -10.20
C GLY A 237 14.74 -9.97 -10.21
N LYS A 238 15.30 -8.98 -9.50
CA LYS A 238 16.75 -8.72 -9.47
C LYS A 238 17.55 -9.90 -8.90
N ARG A 239 17.05 -10.58 -7.87
CA ARG A 239 17.74 -11.71 -7.22
C ARG A 239 17.30 -13.06 -7.79
N LYS A 240 18.13 -14.08 -7.60
CA LYS A 240 17.83 -15.44 -8.06
C LYS A 240 16.57 -15.99 -7.38
N GLU A 241 16.44 -15.71 -6.09
CA GLU A 241 15.31 -16.08 -5.25
C GLU A 241 14.01 -15.40 -5.73
N ASP A 242 14.08 -14.11 -6.07
CA ASP A 242 12.92 -13.37 -6.59
C ASP A 242 12.46 -13.92 -7.95
N ARG A 243 13.40 -14.26 -8.85
CA ARG A 243 13.06 -14.92 -10.14
C ARG A 243 12.40 -16.28 -9.93
N GLN A 244 12.86 -17.05 -8.94
CA GLN A 244 12.25 -18.32 -8.59
C GLN A 244 10.83 -18.13 -8.05
N ALA A 245 10.61 -17.13 -7.18
CA ALA A 245 9.29 -16.80 -6.68
C ALA A 245 8.34 -16.38 -7.82
N LYS A 246 8.78 -15.51 -8.74
CA LYS A 246 8.00 -15.13 -9.94
C LYS A 246 7.59 -16.34 -10.77
N LYS A 247 8.53 -17.27 -11.02
CA LYS A 247 8.25 -18.51 -11.75
C LYS A 247 7.22 -19.40 -11.04
N GLN A 248 7.32 -19.53 -9.72
CA GLN A 248 6.34 -20.28 -8.93
C GLN A 248 4.97 -19.61 -8.93
N ILE A 249 4.93 -18.27 -8.83
CA ILE A 249 3.69 -17.50 -8.94
C ILE A 249 2.99 -17.81 -10.26
N LEU A 250 3.67 -17.72 -11.41
CA LEU A 250 3.04 -18.03 -12.71
C LEU A 250 2.65 -19.50 -12.87
N LYS A 251 3.28 -20.42 -12.14
CA LYS A 251 2.94 -21.84 -12.18
C LYS A 251 1.59 -22.13 -11.50
N GLU A 252 1.27 -21.41 -10.42
CA GLU A 252 0.12 -21.72 -9.54
C GLU A 252 -0.95 -20.63 -9.56
N HIS A 253 -0.61 -19.42 -10.01
CA HIS A 253 -1.43 -18.22 -10.01
C HIS A 253 -1.28 -17.47 -11.34
N THR A 254 -2.16 -16.51 -11.58
CA THR A 254 -2.19 -15.72 -12.82
C THR A 254 -1.92 -14.26 -12.50
N LEU A 255 -0.92 -13.66 -13.13
CA LEU A 255 -0.80 -12.20 -13.20
C LEU A 255 -1.88 -11.66 -14.16
N GLU A 256 -2.67 -10.69 -13.71
CA GLU A 256 -3.65 -9.99 -14.54
C GLU A 256 -3.05 -8.74 -15.18
N GLY A 257 -2.18 -8.04 -14.44
CA GLY A 257 -1.51 -6.85 -14.93
C GLY A 257 -0.77 -6.09 -13.83
N VAL A 258 -0.01 -5.08 -14.25
CA VAL A 258 0.72 -4.17 -13.37
C VAL A 258 0.47 -2.73 -13.80
N ILE A 259 0.20 -1.87 -12.82
CA ILE A 259 -0.10 -0.45 -12.99
C ILE A 259 1.01 0.34 -12.30
N THR A 260 1.86 1.00 -13.07
CA THR A 260 2.87 1.93 -12.55
C THR A 260 2.16 3.17 -11.99
N LEU A 261 2.51 3.62 -10.79
CA LEU A 261 1.87 4.74 -10.12
C LEU A 261 2.75 5.99 -10.09
N ASN A 262 2.13 7.12 -9.75
CA ASN A 262 2.79 8.38 -9.44
C ASN A 262 3.93 8.17 -8.41
N LYS A 263 5.12 8.69 -8.71
CA LYS A 263 6.31 8.58 -7.84
C LYS A 263 6.09 9.25 -6.48
N GLU A 264 5.18 10.23 -6.46
CA GLU A 264 4.82 11.00 -5.28
C GLU A 264 3.64 10.41 -4.49
N THR A 265 3.09 9.25 -4.90
CA THR A 265 2.01 8.55 -4.15
C THR A 265 2.39 8.36 -2.68
N PHE A 266 3.65 8.03 -2.41
CA PHE A 266 4.22 7.95 -1.07
C PHE A 266 5.19 9.12 -0.83
N TYR A 267 4.66 10.35 -0.90
CA TYR A 267 5.42 11.59 -0.72
C TYR A 267 6.37 11.51 0.49
N GLY A 268 7.65 11.83 0.26
CA GLY A 268 8.70 11.81 1.29
C GLY A 268 9.32 10.44 1.57
N VAL A 269 8.81 9.34 1.01
CA VAL A 269 9.37 7.99 1.21
C VAL A 269 10.47 7.66 0.20
N GLY A 270 10.43 8.24 -1.01
CA GLY A 270 11.46 8.04 -2.03
C GLY A 270 11.41 6.66 -2.71
N THR A 271 10.20 6.12 -2.90
CA THR A 271 9.97 4.85 -3.62
C THR A 271 9.08 5.09 -4.82
N ASN A 272 9.31 4.35 -5.92
CA ASN A 272 8.45 4.36 -7.10
C ASN A 272 7.50 3.17 -7.01
N PRO A 273 6.21 3.38 -6.68
CA PRO A 273 5.29 2.29 -6.45
C PRO A 273 4.64 1.79 -7.75
N CYS A 274 4.15 0.56 -7.70
CA CYS A 274 3.27 -0.02 -8.70
C CYS A 274 2.23 -0.90 -7.99
N ILE A 275 1.07 -1.07 -8.64
CA ILE A 275 0.04 -2.02 -8.25
C ILE A 275 0.18 -3.25 -9.13
N ALA A 276 0.21 -4.44 -8.55
CA ALA A 276 0.09 -5.69 -9.29
C ALA A 276 -1.20 -6.40 -8.90
N VAL A 277 -1.92 -6.91 -9.91
CA VAL A 277 -3.18 -7.63 -9.73
C VAL A 277 -3.00 -9.07 -10.16
N PHE A 278 -3.49 -9.99 -9.34
CA PHE A 278 -3.36 -11.43 -9.55
C PHE A 278 -4.69 -12.16 -9.30
N THR A 279 -4.84 -13.30 -9.96
CA THR A 279 -5.85 -14.32 -9.65
C THR A 279 -5.15 -15.53 -9.05
N ALA A 280 -5.53 -15.91 -7.83
CA ALA A 280 -4.93 -17.00 -7.08
C ALA A 280 -5.43 -18.38 -7.55
N HIS A 281 -4.58 -19.41 -7.39
CA HIS A 281 -4.86 -20.81 -7.69
C HIS A 281 -5.31 -21.10 -9.13
N LYS A 282 -4.97 -20.20 -10.05
CA LYS A 282 -5.18 -20.36 -11.48
C LYS A 282 -3.84 -20.22 -12.18
N ALA A 283 -3.25 -21.32 -12.63
CA ALA A 283 -1.97 -21.31 -13.33
C ALA A 283 -1.97 -20.35 -14.53
N HIS A 284 -0.90 -19.57 -14.70
CA HIS A 284 -0.79 -18.60 -15.78
C HIS A 284 -0.67 -19.30 -17.13
N SER A 285 -1.64 -19.06 -18.01
CA SER A 285 -1.60 -19.56 -19.38
C SER A 285 -0.66 -18.73 -20.24
N LYS A 286 0.18 -19.36 -21.07
CA LYS A 286 1.01 -18.65 -22.05
C LYS A 286 0.22 -17.80 -23.05
N LYS A 287 -1.09 -18.09 -23.21
CA LYS A 287 -1.99 -17.33 -24.08
C LYS A 287 -2.68 -16.16 -23.35
N LYS A 288 -2.53 -16.05 -22.03
CA LYS A 288 -3.12 -14.98 -21.23
C LYS A 288 -2.41 -13.68 -21.56
N TYR A 289 -3.20 -12.67 -21.89
CA TYR A 289 -2.71 -11.30 -21.99
C TYR A 289 -2.75 -10.66 -20.60
N CYS A 290 -1.65 -9.99 -20.24
CA CYS A 290 -1.54 -9.10 -19.09
C CYS A 290 -1.67 -7.65 -19.55
N LYS A 291 -2.18 -6.77 -18.68
CA LYS A 291 -2.22 -5.33 -18.91
C LYS A 291 -1.10 -4.65 -18.15
N PHE A 292 -0.23 -3.93 -18.84
CA PHE A 292 0.78 -3.09 -18.23
C PHE A 292 0.40 -1.64 -18.48
N ILE A 293 0.17 -0.87 -17.42
CA ILE A 293 -0.35 0.50 -17.51
C ILE A 293 0.63 1.48 -16.87
N ASN A 294 0.92 2.58 -17.56
CA ASN A 294 1.59 3.73 -16.98
C ASN A 294 0.54 4.73 -16.44
N PHE A 295 0.36 4.74 -15.13
CA PHE A 295 -0.55 5.62 -14.41
C PHE A 295 0.23 6.61 -13.51
N GLU A 296 1.40 7.07 -13.96
CA GLU A 296 2.19 8.09 -13.25
C GLU A 296 1.46 9.44 -13.19
N ASP A 297 0.70 9.81 -14.23
CA ASP A 297 -0.22 10.95 -14.22
C ASP A 297 -1.61 10.52 -13.73
N ASP A 298 -1.71 10.27 -12.43
CA ASP A 298 -2.95 9.89 -11.73
C ASP A 298 -3.87 11.07 -11.42
N GLY A 299 -3.45 12.29 -11.77
CA GLY A 299 -4.14 13.53 -11.44
C GLY A 299 -3.93 14.01 -10.01
N PHE A 300 -2.88 13.56 -9.30
CA PHE A 300 -2.44 14.10 -8.03
C PHE A 300 -1.10 14.83 -8.14
N GLU A 301 -0.94 15.90 -7.39
CA GLU A 301 0.26 16.75 -7.41
C GLU A 301 0.73 17.09 -5.99
N ILE A 302 2.02 17.43 -5.83
CA ILE A 302 2.58 17.81 -4.53
C ILE A 302 2.36 19.30 -4.26
N ASN A 303 1.70 19.59 -3.16
CA ASN A 303 1.68 20.91 -2.54
C ASN A 303 2.66 20.95 -1.36
N LYS A 304 3.60 21.89 -1.36
CA LYS A 304 4.69 22.00 -0.36
C LYS A 304 4.23 22.05 1.11
N HIS A 305 3.01 22.52 1.38
CA HIS A 305 2.51 22.68 2.76
C HIS A 305 1.48 21.62 3.16
N ILE A 306 0.90 20.91 2.20
CA ILE A 306 -0.21 19.98 2.43
C ILE A 306 0.23 18.53 2.16
N GLY A 307 1.13 18.30 1.19
CA GLY A 307 1.51 17.00 0.67
C GLY A 307 0.81 16.73 -0.66
N LEU A 308 0.51 15.45 -0.93
CA LEU A 308 -0.17 15.01 -2.14
C LEU A 308 -1.63 15.49 -2.15
N VAL A 309 -2.03 16.21 -3.19
CA VAL A 309 -3.36 16.81 -3.35
C VAL A 309 -4.02 16.36 -4.64
N GLU A 310 -5.34 16.13 -4.58
CA GLU A 310 -6.17 15.80 -5.74
C GLU A 310 -6.34 17.03 -6.64
N THR A 311 -6.13 16.86 -7.95
CA THR A 311 -6.44 17.89 -8.96
C THR A 311 -7.79 17.62 -9.63
N GLU A 312 -8.28 18.57 -10.42
CA GLU A 312 -9.53 18.41 -11.19
C GLU A 312 -9.50 17.21 -12.16
N ARG A 313 -8.29 16.75 -12.55
CA ARG A 313 -8.07 15.65 -13.49
C ARG A 313 -8.19 14.27 -12.85
N ALA A 314 -8.07 14.15 -11.53
CA ALA A 314 -7.97 12.85 -10.84
C ALA A 314 -9.15 11.91 -11.14
N LYS A 315 -10.37 12.46 -11.19
CA LYS A 315 -11.58 11.69 -11.50
C LYS A 315 -11.57 11.14 -12.92
N GLU A 316 -11.19 11.98 -13.89
CA GLU A 316 -11.09 11.58 -15.29
C GLU A 316 -10.00 10.52 -15.48
N ARG A 317 -8.81 10.74 -14.89
CA ARG A 317 -7.68 9.80 -14.94
C ARG A 317 -8.06 8.44 -14.37
N LYS A 318 -8.68 8.42 -13.19
CA LYS A 318 -9.19 7.18 -12.57
C LYS A 318 -10.25 6.48 -13.43
N ALA A 319 -11.19 7.23 -14.00
CA ALA A 319 -12.21 6.66 -14.88
C ALA A 319 -11.58 6.02 -16.13
N HIS A 320 -10.65 6.71 -16.78
CA HIS A 320 -9.93 6.18 -17.94
C HIS A 320 -9.15 4.90 -17.61
N LEU A 321 -8.47 4.86 -16.46
CA LEU A 321 -7.81 3.66 -15.96
C LEU A 321 -8.79 2.50 -15.81
N LEU A 322 -9.93 2.72 -15.15
CA LEU A 322 -10.92 1.68 -14.89
C LEU A 322 -11.59 1.18 -16.18
N ASP A 323 -11.87 2.06 -17.14
CA ASP A 323 -12.40 1.67 -18.45
C ASP A 323 -11.42 0.76 -19.21
N CYS A 324 -10.13 1.12 -19.20
CA CYS A 324 -9.09 0.28 -19.81
C CYS A 324 -8.94 -1.05 -19.06
N TRP A 325 -8.98 -1.01 -17.72
CA TRP A 325 -8.75 -2.16 -16.85
C TRP A 325 -9.89 -3.17 -16.86
N LEU A 326 -11.13 -2.72 -16.66
CA LEU A 326 -12.32 -3.56 -16.50
C LEU A 326 -13.04 -3.84 -17.82
N HIS A 327 -12.98 -2.91 -18.78
CA HIS A 327 -13.80 -2.95 -19.99
C HIS A 327 -12.99 -3.09 -21.29
N ASP A 328 -11.67 -3.27 -21.19
CA ASP A 328 -10.78 -3.41 -22.35
C ASP A 328 -10.89 -2.23 -23.34
N ALA A 329 -11.18 -1.02 -22.83
CA ALA A 329 -11.17 0.19 -23.65
C ALA A 329 -9.79 0.37 -24.33
N PRO A 330 -9.76 0.81 -25.60
CA PRO A 330 -8.50 1.05 -26.29
C PRO A 330 -7.77 2.25 -25.66
N ALA A 331 -6.45 2.14 -25.58
CA ALA A 331 -5.59 3.24 -25.15
C ALA A 331 -4.29 3.24 -25.95
N GLU A 332 -3.63 4.39 -25.98
CA GLU A 332 -2.31 4.53 -26.59
C GLU A 332 -1.28 3.66 -25.87
N SER A 333 -0.27 3.17 -26.60
CA SER A 333 0.79 2.32 -26.04
C SER A 333 1.55 2.99 -24.89
N LYS A 334 1.69 4.32 -24.94
CA LYS A 334 2.27 5.13 -23.86
C LYS A 334 1.53 4.98 -22.53
N PHE A 335 0.23 4.70 -22.59
CA PHE A 335 -0.62 4.48 -21.42
C PHE A 335 -0.76 3.00 -21.09
N MET A 336 -1.08 2.15 -22.06
CA MET A 336 -1.31 0.73 -21.82
C MET A 336 -0.72 -0.16 -22.91
N VAL A 337 0.02 -1.18 -22.48
CA VAL A 337 0.46 -2.29 -23.33
C VAL A 337 -0.21 -3.58 -22.86
N LYS A 338 -0.90 -4.26 -23.78
CA LYS A 338 -1.53 -5.56 -23.53
C LYS A 338 -0.74 -6.65 -24.24
N THR A 339 -0.07 -7.52 -23.49
CA THR A 339 0.85 -8.51 -24.06
C THR A 339 0.89 -9.82 -23.27
N GLN A 340 1.39 -10.88 -23.90
CA GLN A 340 1.71 -12.15 -23.25
C GLN A 340 3.09 -12.07 -22.60
N ILE A 341 3.28 -12.80 -21.50
CA ILE A 341 4.51 -12.72 -20.71
C ILE A 341 5.21 -14.07 -20.59
N LYS A 342 6.52 -14.01 -20.35
CA LYS A 342 7.36 -15.14 -19.94
C LYS A 342 7.73 -15.02 -18.46
N ASP A 343 8.21 -16.12 -17.88
CA ASP A 343 8.68 -16.15 -16.48
C ASP A 343 9.96 -15.34 -16.26
N THR A 344 10.70 -15.04 -17.33
CA THR A 344 11.92 -14.23 -17.32
C THR A 344 11.68 -12.73 -17.49
N ASP A 345 10.48 -12.32 -17.90
CA ASP A 345 10.23 -10.92 -18.26
C ASP A 345 10.06 -10.05 -17.01
N GLU A 346 10.37 -8.76 -17.13
CA GLU A 346 10.00 -7.77 -16.11
C GLU A 346 8.51 -7.47 -16.21
N TRP A 347 7.82 -7.38 -15.08
CA TRP A 347 6.37 -7.14 -15.05
C TRP A 347 6.10 -5.64 -14.89
N LEU A 348 6.63 -4.83 -15.81
CA LEU A 348 6.50 -3.37 -15.80
C LEU A 348 6.16 -2.85 -17.19
N HIS A 349 5.40 -1.75 -17.27
CA HIS A 349 5.06 -1.10 -18.54
C HIS A 349 6.31 -0.72 -19.34
N SER A 350 7.32 -0.16 -18.68
CA SER A 350 8.60 0.25 -19.29
C SER A 350 9.37 -0.88 -19.99
N PHE A 351 9.11 -2.16 -19.65
CA PHE A 351 9.74 -3.30 -20.30
C PHE A 351 9.10 -3.64 -21.65
N TYR A 352 7.81 -3.35 -21.82
CA TYR A 352 7.05 -3.67 -23.04
C TYR A 352 6.76 -2.46 -23.90
N TYR A 353 6.80 -1.26 -23.33
CA TYR A 353 6.63 -0.01 -24.05
C TYR A 353 7.92 0.39 -24.74
N PHE A 354 7.82 0.68 -26.02
CA PHE A 354 8.89 1.27 -26.81
C PHE A 354 8.40 2.65 -27.27
N ASN A 355 9.18 3.69 -26.97
CA ASN A 355 8.90 5.03 -27.46
C ASN A 355 9.51 5.20 -28.85
N ASP A 356 8.66 5.16 -29.88
CA ASP A 356 9.05 5.37 -31.28
C ASP A 356 9.20 6.86 -31.65
N GLU A 357 8.88 7.80 -30.74
CA GLU A 357 9.02 9.22 -31.01
C GLU A 357 10.51 9.61 -31.11
N ILE A 358 10.90 10.12 -32.28
CA ILE A 358 12.25 10.63 -32.52
C ILE A 358 12.43 11.89 -31.63
N PRO A 359 13.42 11.93 -30.72
CA PRO A 359 13.68 13.09 -29.90
C PRO A 359 13.88 14.34 -30.75
N LYS A 360 13.31 15.47 -30.33
CA LYS A 360 13.54 16.75 -31.01
C LYS A 360 14.92 17.28 -30.64
N GLU A 361 15.43 18.20 -31.46
CA GLU A 361 16.67 18.92 -31.16
C GLU A 361 16.61 19.62 -29.79
N GLU A 362 15.45 20.20 -29.44
CA GLU A 362 15.18 20.80 -28.13
C GLU A 362 15.34 19.81 -26.96
N ASP A 363 14.95 18.54 -27.15
CA ASP A 363 15.10 17.50 -26.13
C ASP A 363 16.59 17.17 -25.92
N PHE A 364 17.37 17.12 -27.01
CA PHE A 364 18.82 16.93 -26.94
C PHE A 364 19.51 18.11 -26.24
N GLU A 365 19.18 19.34 -26.60
CA GLU A 365 19.72 20.54 -25.96
C GLU A 365 19.44 20.57 -24.46
N LYS A 366 18.22 20.20 -24.06
CA LYS A 366 17.84 20.13 -22.65
C LYS A 366 18.63 19.06 -21.89
N VAL A 367 18.77 17.86 -22.45
CA VAL A 367 19.56 16.78 -21.82
C VAL A 367 21.02 17.19 -21.69
N MET A 368 21.59 17.85 -22.70
CA MET A 368 22.95 18.38 -22.63
C MET A 368 23.09 19.46 -21.56
N ALA A 369 22.11 20.37 -21.44
CA ALA A 369 22.11 21.39 -20.40
C ALA A 369 22.02 20.79 -18.98
N ASP A 370 21.16 19.78 -18.79
CA ASP A 370 21.02 19.05 -17.54
C ASP A 370 22.32 18.30 -17.19
N TYR A 371 22.95 17.65 -18.17
CA TYR A 371 24.23 16.96 -17.99
C TYR A 371 25.35 17.93 -17.59
N LEU A 372 25.51 19.04 -18.31
CA LEU A 372 26.53 20.06 -17.99
C LEU A 372 26.29 20.69 -16.61
N SER A 373 25.03 20.90 -16.24
CA SER A 373 24.66 21.40 -14.90
C SER A 373 25.04 20.40 -13.81
N PHE A 374 24.77 19.11 -14.03
CA PHE A 374 25.16 18.03 -13.13
C PHE A 374 26.69 17.88 -13.03
N GLU A 375 27.39 17.90 -14.16
CA GLU A 375 28.85 17.84 -14.22
C GLU A 375 29.48 19.01 -13.46
N PHE A 376 29.00 20.23 -13.69
CA PHE A 376 29.44 21.42 -12.96
C PHE A 376 29.17 21.30 -11.45
N ASP A 377 27.98 20.85 -11.05
CA ASP A 377 27.64 20.59 -9.65
C ASP A 377 28.59 19.57 -9.01
N MET A 378 28.90 18.47 -9.70
CA MET A 378 29.85 17.47 -9.20
C MET A 378 31.29 18.01 -9.13
N ILE A 379 31.74 18.80 -10.10
CA ILE A 379 33.07 19.44 -10.07
C ILE A 379 33.17 20.40 -8.88
N THR A 380 32.16 21.25 -8.66
CA THR A 380 32.16 22.19 -7.53
C THR A 380 32.11 21.50 -6.17
N HIS A 381 31.51 20.29 -6.09
CA HIS A 381 31.53 19.43 -4.91
C HIS A 381 32.78 18.52 -4.81
N SER A 382 33.86 18.84 -5.53
CA SER A 382 35.13 18.07 -5.52
C SER A 382 35.01 16.62 -5.97
N ARG A 383 33.99 16.30 -6.77
CA ARG A 383 33.76 15.00 -7.41
C ARG A 383 34.06 15.01 -8.91
N GLY A 384 34.83 15.98 -9.38
CA GLY A 384 35.18 16.13 -10.80
C GLY A 384 35.97 14.96 -11.39
N TYR A 385 36.65 14.15 -10.57
CA TYR A 385 37.34 12.93 -11.00
C TYR A 385 36.40 11.90 -11.66
N LEU A 386 35.09 11.99 -11.44
CA LEU A 386 34.10 11.12 -12.07
C LEU A 386 33.96 11.33 -13.59
N PHE A 387 34.50 12.44 -14.13
CA PHE A 387 34.38 12.83 -15.53
C PHE A 387 35.74 12.92 -16.23
N VAL A 388 36.81 12.56 -15.54
CA VAL A 388 38.13 12.42 -16.15
C VAL A 388 38.21 10.99 -16.67
N GLU A 389 38.27 10.82 -17.99
CA GLU A 389 38.62 9.52 -18.58
C GLU A 389 40.09 9.23 -18.22
N ASP A 390 40.35 8.09 -17.58
CA ASP A 390 41.71 7.59 -17.38
C ASP A 390 42.29 7.23 -18.76
N ASP A 391 43.04 8.15 -19.37
CA ASP A 391 43.93 7.91 -20.51
C ASP A 391 45.16 7.06 -20.10
N GLU A 392 44.95 5.98 -19.36
CA GLU A 392 45.98 4.99 -19.02
C GLU A 392 45.63 3.62 -19.62
N ASP A 393 45.62 3.49 -20.95
CA ASP A 393 45.83 2.18 -21.62
C ASP A 393 46.14 2.26 -23.14
N GLU A 394 46.83 3.31 -23.64
CA GLU A 394 47.32 3.31 -25.04
C GLU A 394 48.80 3.65 -25.25
N ASN A 395 49.65 3.72 -24.21
CA ASN A 395 51.10 3.81 -24.42
C ASN A 395 51.90 3.02 -23.37
N GLY A 396 51.91 1.69 -23.52
CA GLY A 396 52.83 0.77 -22.84
C GLY A 396 53.38 -0.26 -23.83
N ALA A 397 54.69 -0.18 -24.07
CA ALA A 397 55.47 -0.96 -25.03
C ALA A 397 55.48 -2.49 -24.82
#